data_AF-Q9TQR6-F1
#
_entry.id   AF-Q9TQR6-F1
#
_cell.length_a   1.000
_cell.length_b   1.000
_cell.length_c   1.000
_cell.angle_alpha   90.00
_cell.angle_beta   90.00
_cell.angle_gamma   90.00
#
_symmetry.space_group_name_H-M   'P 1'
#
loop_
_entity.id
_entity.type
_entity.pdbx_description
1 polymer ?
#
loop_
_entity_poly.entity_id
_entity_poly.type
_entity_poly.pdbx_seq_one_letter_code
_entity_poly.pdbx_strand_id
1 'polypeptide(L)'
;YDYEEVEAEGANKMMKELEALISDRSFVGKQFPVGDKVYTVEKIDNFEYSDPVDGSISRNQGLRVIFADGSRIIFRLSGTGSAGATIRLYIDSYEKDLAKIYQDPQVMLAPLISIALKMSQLQERTGRPVPTVIT
;
A
#
# COMPACT_ATOMS: atom_id res chain seq x y z
N TYR A 1 8.10 2.21 3.67
CA TYR A 1 7.72 2.36 5.09
C TYR A 1 7.55 0.95 5.63
N ASP A 2 8.48 0.52 6.47
CA ASP A 2 8.50 -0.84 7.01
C ASP A 2 8.12 -0.80 8.48
N TYR A 3 7.11 -1.59 8.84
CA TYR A 3 6.64 -1.79 10.20
C TYR A 3 7.05 -3.20 10.62
N GLU A 4 8.22 -3.27 11.25
CA GLU A 4 8.86 -4.52 11.66
C GLU A 4 8.38 -4.96 13.05
N GLU A 5 8.45 -6.26 13.32
CA GLU A 5 8.08 -6.88 14.61
C GLU A 5 6.65 -6.56 15.05
N VAL A 6 5.72 -6.42 14.10
CA VAL A 6 4.29 -6.29 14.43
C VAL A 6 3.70 -7.65 14.79
N GLU A 7 2.69 -7.65 15.67
CA GLU A 7 1.96 -8.87 16.02
C GLU A 7 1.34 -9.51 14.78
N ALA A 8 1.61 -10.80 14.57
CA ALA A 8 1.26 -11.49 13.35
C ALA A 8 -0.26 -11.55 13.16
N GLU A 9 -1.03 -11.74 14.24
CA GLU A 9 -2.49 -11.77 14.17
C GLU A 9 -3.07 -10.44 13.68
N GLY A 10 -2.62 -9.32 14.26
CA GLY A 10 -3.04 -7.97 13.87
C GLY A 10 -2.67 -7.64 12.42
N ALA A 11 -1.45 -8.01 12.00
CA ALA A 11 -0.98 -7.80 10.64
C ALA A 11 -1.77 -8.63 9.60
N ASN A 12 -2.03 -9.90 9.88
CA ASN A 12 -2.84 -10.75 9.00
C ASN A 12 -4.29 -10.25 8.90
N LYS A 13 -4.88 -9.82 10.03
CA LYS A 13 -6.22 -9.23 10.05
C LYS A 13 -6.29 -7.96 9.21
N MET A 14 -5.31 -7.06 9.35
CA MET A 14 -5.20 -5.84 8.54
C MET A 14 -5.17 -6.17 7.04
N MET A 15 -4.32 -7.10 6.62
CA MET A 15 -4.19 -7.48 5.21
C MET A 15 -5.47 -8.10 4.67
N LYS A 16 -6.14 -8.96 5.44
CA LYS A 16 -7.41 -9.61 5.04
C LYS A 16 -8.55 -8.61 4.89
N GLU A 17 -8.68 -7.66 5.82
CA GLU A 17 -9.69 -6.61 5.74
C GLU A 17 -9.42 -5.66 4.56
N LEU A 18 -8.14 -5.32 4.33
CA LEU A 18 -7.74 -4.50 3.19
C LEU A 18 -8.00 -5.23 1.87
N GLU A 19 -7.68 -6.53 1.78
CA GLU A 19 -7.98 -7.37 0.62
C GLU A 19 -9.49 -7.42 0.35
N ALA A 20 -10.32 -7.59 1.38
CA ALA A 20 -11.77 -7.55 1.24
C ALA A 20 -12.28 -6.18 0.75
N LEU A 21 -11.74 -5.09 1.30
CA LEU A 21 -12.08 -3.72 0.90
C LEU A 21 -11.76 -3.47 -0.59
N ILE A 22 -10.58 -3.89 -1.04
CA ILE A 22 -10.15 -3.68 -2.43
C ILE A 22 -10.63 -4.80 -3.37
N SER A 23 -11.28 -5.85 -2.87
CA SER A 23 -11.95 -6.84 -3.72
C SER A 23 -13.35 -6.39 -4.11
N ASP A 24 -13.90 -5.37 -3.43
CA ASP A 24 -15.14 -4.73 -3.82
C ASP A 24 -14.94 -3.92 -5.11
N ARG A 25 -15.67 -4.30 -6.17
CA ARG A 25 -15.64 -3.60 -7.46
C ARG A 25 -16.08 -2.14 -7.35
N SER A 26 -16.88 -1.79 -6.34
CA SER A 26 -17.28 -0.41 -6.07
C SER A 26 -16.10 0.50 -5.67
N PHE A 27 -14.97 -0.11 -5.29
CA PHE A 27 -13.77 0.61 -4.90
C PHE A 27 -13.03 1.20 -6.11
N VAL A 28 -13.19 0.61 -7.31
CA VAL A 28 -12.72 1.23 -8.56
C VAL A 28 -13.55 2.47 -8.85
N GLY A 29 -12.89 3.57 -9.19
CA GLY A 29 -13.50 4.89 -9.38
C GLY A 29 -13.65 5.69 -8.08
N LYS A 30 -13.37 5.10 -6.91
CA LYS A 30 -13.35 5.84 -5.64
C LYS A 30 -12.31 6.95 -5.70
N GLN A 31 -12.69 8.13 -5.21
CA GLN A 31 -11.84 9.31 -5.21
C GLN A 31 -11.37 9.66 -3.81
N PHE A 32 -10.09 10.03 -3.71
CA PHE A 32 -9.47 10.48 -2.47
C PHE A 32 -8.90 11.90 -2.70
N PRO A 33 -9.67 12.96 -2.33
CA PRO A 33 -9.15 14.32 -2.36
C PRO A 33 -8.21 14.55 -1.18
N VAL A 34 -6.97 14.94 -1.44
CA VAL A 34 -5.97 15.29 -0.42
C VAL A 34 -5.16 16.49 -0.88
N GLY A 35 -5.30 17.61 -0.17
CA GLY A 35 -4.75 18.89 -0.62
C GLY A 35 -5.32 19.27 -1.99
N ASP A 36 -4.43 19.61 -2.92
CA ASP A 36 -4.80 20.03 -4.28
C ASP A 36 -4.91 18.86 -5.28
N LYS A 37 -4.69 17.62 -4.85
CA LYS A 37 -4.75 16.43 -5.70
C LYS A 37 -5.99 15.59 -5.39
N VAL A 38 -6.53 14.96 -6.43
CA VAL A 38 -7.59 13.95 -6.32
C VAL A 38 -7.07 12.64 -6.90
N TYR A 39 -6.89 11.65 -6.05
CA TYR A 39 -6.47 10.31 -6.46
C TYR A 39 -7.70 9.46 -6.77
N THR A 40 -7.89 9.10 -8.04
CA THR A 40 -9.01 8.25 -8.47
C THR A 40 -8.51 6.83 -8.68
N VAL A 41 -9.09 5.86 -7.97
CA VAL A 41 -8.70 4.45 -8.09
C VAL A 41 -9.05 3.95 -9.50
N GLU A 42 -8.06 3.48 -10.23
CA GLU A 42 -8.22 2.90 -11.57
C GLU A 42 -8.27 1.38 -11.50
N LYS A 43 -7.35 0.79 -10.72
CA LYS A 43 -7.22 -0.66 -10.61
C LYS A 43 -6.82 -1.07 -9.20
N ILE A 44 -7.34 -2.22 -8.79
CA ILE A 44 -7.02 -2.89 -7.55
C ILE A 44 -6.81 -4.38 -7.81
N ASP A 45 -5.77 -4.96 -7.23
CA ASP A 45 -5.56 -6.40 -7.27
C ASP A 45 -4.67 -6.89 -6.11
N ASN A 46 -4.70 -8.19 -5.87
CA ASN A 46 -3.66 -8.89 -5.14
C ASN A 46 -2.68 -9.49 -6.16
N PHE A 47 -1.45 -9.01 -6.15
CA PHE A 47 -0.48 -9.28 -7.21
C PHE A 47 -0.17 -10.77 -7.34
N GLU A 48 -0.15 -11.21 -8.59
CA GLU A 48 0.20 -12.56 -8.98
C GLU A 48 1.17 -12.52 -10.15
N TYR A 49 2.15 -13.41 -10.09
CA TYR A 49 3.14 -13.58 -11.14
C TYR A 49 3.15 -15.04 -11.61
N SER A 50 3.08 -15.23 -12.93
CA SER A 50 3.28 -16.52 -13.59
C SER A 50 4.65 -16.49 -14.27
N ASP A 51 5.55 -17.34 -13.82
CA ASP A 51 6.90 -17.39 -14.37
C ASP A 51 6.89 -18.03 -15.76
N PRO A 52 7.39 -17.35 -16.81
CA PRO A 52 7.33 -17.87 -18.18
C PRO A 52 8.39 -18.94 -18.47
N VAL A 53 9.34 -19.19 -17.56
CA VAL A 53 10.42 -20.16 -17.72
C VAL A 53 10.01 -21.51 -17.14
N ASP A 54 9.52 -21.53 -15.89
CA ASP A 54 9.18 -22.78 -15.19
C ASP A 54 7.67 -23.00 -15.00
N GLY A 55 6.83 -22.02 -15.35
CA GLY A 55 5.38 -22.09 -15.24
C GLY A 55 4.85 -21.98 -13.81
N SER A 56 5.71 -21.70 -12.82
CA SER A 56 5.29 -21.52 -11.43
C SER A 56 4.42 -20.28 -11.27
N ILE A 57 3.46 -20.34 -10.34
CA ILE A 57 2.54 -19.23 -10.06
C ILE A 57 2.72 -18.79 -8.61
N SER A 58 3.19 -17.56 -8.44
CA SER A 58 3.32 -16.90 -7.14
C SER A 58 2.12 -15.99 -6.91
N ARG A 59 1.17 -16.43 -6.09
CA ARG A 59 -0.03 -15.66 -5.69
C ARG A 59 0.23 -14.85 -4.42
N ASN A 60 -0.65 -13.91 -4.13
CA ASN A 60 -0.67 -13.13 -2.89
C ASN A 60 0.61 -12.31 -2.64
N GLN A 61 1.24 -11.79 -3.69
CA GLN A 61 2.55 -11.15 -3.62
C GLN A 61 2.49 -9.67 -3.22
N GLY A 62 1.29 -9.12 -3.05
CA GLY A 62 1.07 -7.79 -2.50
C GLY A 62 -0.24 -7.17 -2.97
N LEU A 63 -0.94 -6.48 -2.07
CA LEU A 63 -2.14 -5.74 -2.41
C LEU A 63 -1.75 -4.43 -3.07
N ARG A 64 -2.33 -4.14 -4.23
CA ARG A 64 -2.01 -2.94 -5.02
C ARG A 64 -3.26 -2.11 -5.24
N VAL A 65 -3.11 -0.80 -5.01
CA VAL A 65 -4.07 0.22 -5.42
C VAL A 65 -3.36 1.12 -6.44
N ILE A 66 -3.87 1.13 -7.66
CA ILE A 66 -3.33 1.88 -8.79
C ILE A 66 -4.31 2.99 -9.10
N PHE A 67 -3.80 4.21 -9.18
CA PHE A 67 -4.57 5.41 -9.45
C PHE A 67 -4.43 5.83 -10.91
N ALA A 68 -5.47 6.48 -11.43
CA ALA A 68 -5.56 6.90 -12.83
C ALA A 68 -4.48 7.94 -13.24
N ASP A 69 -3.84 8.60 -12.27
CA ASP A 69 -2.73 9.51 -12.52
C ASP A 69 -1.38 8.78 -12.67
N GLY A 70 -1.34 7.46 -12.50
CA GLY A 70 -0.13 6.64 -12.53
C GLY A 70 0.47 6.34 -11.14
N SER A 71 -0.06 6.96 -10.09
CA SER A 71 0.38 6.72 -8.71
C SER A 71 -0.06 5.34 -8.20
N ARG A 72 0.65 4.80 -7.20
CA ARG A 72 0.39 3.48 -6.63
C ARG A 72 0.64 3.42 -5.12
N ILE A 73 -0.17 2.64 -4.43
CA ILE A 73 0.05 2.20 -3.05
C ILE A 73 0.13 0.68 -3.07
N ILE A 74 1.16 0.12 -2.41
CA ILE A 74 1.38 -1.33 -2.35
C ILE A 74 1.62 -1.76 -0.91
N PHE A 75 0.88 -2.76 -0.47
CA PHE A 75 1.05 -3.40 0.84
C PHE A 75 1.58 -4.82 0.66
N ARG A 76 2.65 -5.17 1.37
CA ARG A 76 3.17 -6.53 1.46
C ARG A 76 3.28 -6.94 2.92
N LEU A 77 2.93 -8.19 3.19
CA LEU A 77 3.17 -8.82 4.49
C LEU A 77 4.26 -9.87 4.32
N SER A 78 5.23 -9.87 5.22
CA SER A 78 6.34 -10.82 5.19
C SER A 78 6.72 -11.27 6.59
N GLY A 79 7.41 -12.42 6.65
CA GLY A 79 8.06 -12.90 7.86
C GLY A 79 7.11 -13.21 9.00
N THR A 80 5.95 -13.85 8.77
CA THR A 80 4.92 -14.20 9.77
C THR A 80 5.33 -15.36 10.71
N GLY A 81 6.60 -15.44 11.07
CA GLY A 81 7.16 -16.49 11.92
C GLY A 81 7.07 -16.16 13.41
N SER A 82 7.85 -16.87 14.23
CA SER A 82 7.92 -16.63 15.69
C SER A 82 8.46 -15.25 16.08
N ALA A 83 9.13 -14.54 15.16
CA ALA A 83 9.70 -13.21 15.37
C ALA A 83 8.73 -12.05 15.08
N GLY A 84 7.43 -12.33 14.93
CA GLY A 84 6.41 -11.34 14.57
C GLY A 84 6.15 -11.33 13.06
N ALA A 85 5.72 -10.20 12.51
CA ALA A 85 5.56 -9.98 11.08
C ALA A 85 6.11 -8.62 10.67
N THR A 86 6.39 -8.45 9.38
CA THR A 86 6.78 -7.16 8.80
C THR A 86 5.78 -6.76 7.72
N ILE A 87 5.12 -5.62 7.95
CA ILE A 87 4.30 -4.96 6.95
C ILE A 87 5.19 -3.96 6.20
N ARG A 88 5.24 -4.09 4.87
CA ARG A 88 5.92 -3.13 4.00
C ARG A 88 4.89 -2.35 3.21
N LEU A 89 4.92 -1.04 3.39
CA LEU A 89 4.12 -0.07 2.66
C LEU A 89 5.00 0.68 1.67
N TYR A 90 4.71 0.52 0.38
CA TYR A 90 5.36 1.24 -0.69
C TYR A 90 4.40 2.30 -1.24
N ILE A 91 4.94 3.50 -1.45
CA ILE A 91 4.22 4.63 -1.99
C ILE A 91 4.97 5.08 -3.23
N ASP A 92 4.26 5.16 -4.34
CA ASP A 92 4.78 5.61 -5.62
C ASP A 92 3.85 6.72 -6.12
N SER A 93 4.30 7.97 -6.06
CA SER A 93 3.51 9.14 -6.45
C SER A 93 4.03 9.65 -7.78
N TYR A 94 3.26 9.47 -8.84
CA TYR A 94 3.64 10.01 -10.14
C TYR A 94 3.46 11.53 -10.15
N GLU A 95 4.46 12.23 -10.67
CA GLU A 95 4.42 13.67 -10.86
C GLU A 95 5.05 14.05 -12.20
N LYS A 96 4.36 14.92 -12.94
CA LYS A 96 4.80 15.43 -14.25
C LYS A 96 5.04 16.93 -14.24
N ASP A 97 4.56 17.64 -13.22
CA ASP A 97 4.79 19.07 -13.06
C ASP A 97 6.25 19.32 -12.67
N LEU A 98 7.01 19.96 -13.56
CA LEU A 98 8.44 20.26 -13.38
C LEU A 98 8.72 21.10 -12.13
N ALA A 99 7.76 21.90 -11.65
CA ALA A 99 7.92 22.66 -10.41
C ALA A 99 7.82 21.77 -9.16
N LYS A 100 7.22 20.57 -9.28
CA LYS A 100 6.96 19.64 -8.19
C LYS A 100 7.92 18.47 -8.13
N ILE A 101 8.52 18.05 -9.25
CA ILE A 101 9.42 16.89 -9.29
C ILE A 101 10.72 17.06 -8.47
N TYR A 102 11.13 18.30 -8.17
CA TYR A 102 12.32 18.60 -7.37
C TYR A 102 12.01 18.90 -5.90
N GLN A 103 10.75 18.78 -5.48
CA GLN A 103 10.35 18.98 -4.09
C GLN A 103 10.79 17.81 -3.21
N ASP A 104 10.80 18.04 -1.90
CA ASP A 104 11.11 17.01 -0.92
C ASP A 104 10.17 15.79 -1.07
N PRO A 105 10.71 14.55 -1.19
CA PRO A 105 9.88 13.36 -1.35
C PRO A 105 8.91 13.11 -0.19
N GLN A 106 9.28 13.39 1.07
CA GLN A 106 8.37 13.17 2.20
C GLN A 106 7.15 14.10 2.11
N VAL A 107 7.34 15.33 1.64
CA VAL A 107 6.23 16.26 1.36
C VAL A 107 5.37 15.76 0.20
N MET A 108 6.00 15.34 -0.91
CA MET A 108 5.27 14.92 -2.12
C MET A 108 4.54 13.58 -1.96
N LEU A 109 5.03 12.69 -1.08
CA LEU A 109 4.42 11.39 -0.80
C LEU A 109 3.38 11.45 0.33
N ALA A 110 3.40 12.48 1.18
CA ALA A 110 2.51 12.63 2.34
C ALA A 110 1.01 12.41 2.01
N PRO A 111 0.47 12.90 0.87
CA PRO A 111 -0.93 12.66 0.52
C PRO A 111 -1.28 11.17 0.38
N LEU A 112 -0.48 10.42 -0.38
CA LEU A 112 -0.69 8.98 -0.58
C LEU A 112 -0.40 8.17 0.67
N ILE A 113 0.58 8.57 1.48
CA ILE A 113 0.83 7.97 2.80
C ILE A 113 -0.43 8.11 3.67
N SER A 114 -1.04 9.31 3.71
CA SER A 114 -2.27 9.53 4.48
C SER A 114 -3.43 8.65 4.00
N ILE A 115 -3.59 8.51 2.68
CA ILE A 115 -4.59 7.61 2.10
C ILE A 115 -4.32 6.17 2.51
N ALA A 116 -3.07 5.70 2.37
CA ALA A 116 -2.65 4.35 2.70
C ALA A 116 -2.93 4.00 4.16
N LEU A 117 -2.50 4.86 5.10
CA LEU A 117 -2.69 4.62 6.53
C LEU A 117 -4.17 4.61 6.92
N LYS A 118 -4.98 5.52 6.37
CA LYS A 118 -6.43 5.57 6.62
C LYS A 118 -7.15 4.34 6.07
N MET A 119 -6.81 3.91 4.86
CA MET A 119 -7.50 2.75 4.25
C MET A 119 -7.15 1.43 4.93
N SER A 120 -5.90 1.27 5.37
CA SER A 120 -5.46 0.02 6.00
C SER A 120 -5.72 -0.01 7.51
N GLN A 121 -6.02 1.14 8.12
CA GLN A 121 -6.11 1.30 9.59
C GLN A 121 -4.85 0.75 10.29
N LEU A 122 -3.68 0.99 9.69
CA LEU A 122 -2.45 0.28 10.09
C LEU A 122 -2.14 0.51 11.57
N GLN A 123 -2.26 1.76 12.03
CA GLN A 123 -1.98 2.12 13.41
C GLN A 123 -2.96 1.44 14.38
N GLU A 124 -4.25 1.41 14.05
CA GLU A 124 -5.29 0.80 14.87
C GLU A 124 -5.15 -0.73 14.93
N ARG A 125 -4.64 -1.36 13.85
CA ARG A 125 -4.47 -2.81 13.78
C ARG A 125 -3.17 -3.31 14.38
N THR A 126 -2.12 -2.50 14.37
CA THR A 126 -0.78 -2.93 14.79
C THR A 126 -0.27 -2.22 16.04
N GLY A 127 -0.93 -1.15 16.47
CA GLY A 127 -0.47 -0.26 17.54
C GLY A 127 0.75 0.59 17.16
N ARG A 128 1.25 0.51 15.92
CA ARG A 128 2.46 1.24 15.48
C ARG A 128 2.10 2.63 14.95
N PRO A 129 2.51 3.73 15.63
CA PRO A 129 2.18 5.08 15.18
C PRO A 129 3.08 5.58 14.04
N VAL A 130 4.28 4.98 13.89
CA VAL A 130 5.29 5.36 12.89
C VAL A 130 5.97 4.09 12.36
N PRO A 131 6.51 4.11 11.12
CA PRO A 131 7.30 2.99 10.61
C PRO A 131 8.58 2.81 11.41
N THR A 132 9.08 1.58 11.49
CA THR A 132 10.41 1.26 12.05
C THR A 132 11.50 1.77 11.12
N VAL A 133 11.32 1.58 9.81
CA VAL A 133 12.30 1.97 8.77
C VAL A 133 11.61 2.74 7.64
N ILE A 134 12.28 3.81 7.18
CA ILE A 134 11.91 4.57 5.99
C ILE A 134 13.09 4.49 5.02
N THR A 135 12.78 4.25 3.74
CA THR A 135 13.74 4.19 2.63
C THR A 135 13.14 4.93 1.45
#